data_AF-A0A5Q4FR01-F1
#
_entry.id   AF-A0A5Q4FR01-F1
#
_cell.length_a   1.000
_cell.length_b   1.000
_cell.length_c   1.000
_cell.angle_alpha   90.00
_cell.angle_beta   90.00
_cell.angle_gamma   90.00
#
_symmetry.space_group_name_H-M   'P 1'
#
loop_
_entity.id
_entity.type
_entity.pdbx_description
1 polymer ?
#
loop_
_entity_poly.entity_id
_entity_poly.type
_entity_poly.pdbx_seq_one_letter_code
_entity_poly.pdbx_strand_id
1 'polypeptide(L)'
;MRILIRALAAVTSRFPWVVLATTLALTVVFAGLSTTLDSASGQEGFSPESAAIDASERISELFGDGSTASVLQVVIADQGGDVLTREALEVVAELAAAIAASPAGEAIVDRPGEPGILSYLVPVQQALAAQGLAATDLPDDAAVKALYADALAEAGPELGFAAQLVPEGGGDTPSLGMVLVFVDATTDIDAQIEREVAVADAVAEVDATTPLEVSAFSFALLFGDEDDFLGEVAQLFTIAFAIILVVLLFVFWVTPRGATSRVASARRMVADTSVVMLTIVLVVLWMNGVGALLQRAGVLGPLTEVAQIVPILLVGLGVDYGIHLTSR
;
A
#
# COMPACT_ATOMS: atom_id res chain seq x y z
N MET A 1 -19.16 31.60 31.05
CA MET A 1 -18.96 30.16 31.31
C MET A 1 -19.74 29.61 32.51
N ARG A 2 -19.59 30.12 33.75
CA ARG A 2 -20.29 29.58 34.94
C ARG A 2 -21.82 29.61 34.87
N ILE A 3 -22.40 30.65 34.27
CA ILE A 3 -23.86 30.78 34.10
C ILE A 3 -24.39 29.74 33.12
N LEU A 4 -23.71 29.56 31.98
CA LEU A 4 -24.04 28.57 30.96
C LEU A 4 -23.99 27.14 31.53
N ILE A 5 -22.92 26.81 32.27
CA ILE A 5 -22.76 25.49 32.91
C ILE A 5 -23.87 25.23 33.92
N ARG A 6 -24.23 26.23 34.75
CA ARG A 6 -25.34 26.10 35.71
C ARG A 6 -26.70 25.95 35.02
N ALA A 7 -26.91 26.66 33.91
CA ALA A 7 -28.14 26.54 33.13
C ALA A 7 -28.27 25.14 32.49
N LEU A 8 -27.21 24.65 31.86
CA LEU A 8 -27.18 23.29 31.29
C LEU A 8 -27.38 22.23 32.38
N ALA A 9 -26.69 22.35 33.51
CA ALA A 9 -26.86 21.45 34.65
C ALA A 9 -28.30 21.48 35.22
N ALA A 10 -28.93 22.65 35.28
CA ALA A 10 -30.31 22.78 35.72
C ALA A 10 -31.30 22.12 34.75
N VAL A 11 -31.08 22.23 33.44
CA VAL A 11 -31.90 21.59 32.42
C VAL A 11 -31.75 20.07 32.47
N THR A 12 -30.51 19.57 32.51
CA THR A 12 -30.23 18.13 32.55
C THR A 12 -30.73 17.47 33.83
N SER A 13 -30.65 18.17 34.98
CA SER A 13 -31.19 17.65 36.24
C SER A 13 -32.71 17.68 36.32
N ARG A 14 -33.36 18.66 35.69
CA ARG A 14 -34.82 18.81 35.72
C ARG A 14 -35.53 17.93 34.70
N PHE A 15 -34.93 17.69 33.53
CA PHE A 15 -35.52 16.91 32.43
C PHE A 15 -34.55 15.88 31.83
N PRO A 16 -34.00 14.94 32.63
CA PRO A 16 -32.95 14.03 32.18
C PRO A 16 -33.36 13.16 31.00
N TRP A 17 -34.58 12.62 31.00
CA TRP A 17 -35.09 11.76 29.93
C TRP A 17 -35.31 12.50 28.61
N VAL A 18 -35.75 13.76 28.66
CA VAL A 18 -35.94 14.58 27.46
C VAL A 18 -34.59 14.89 26.83
N VAL A 19 -33.59 15.21 27.64
CA VAL A 19 -32.22 15.44 27.17
C VAL A 19 -31.67 14.17 26.50
N LEU A 20 -31.78 13.01 27.15
CA LEU A 20 -31.32 11.73 26.57
C LEU A 20 -32.02 11.40 25.24
N ALA A 21 -33.35 11.53 25.18
CA ALA A 21 -34.11 11.26 23.97
C ALA A 21 -33.72 12.22 22.84
N THR A 22 -33.51 13.49 23.15
CA THR A 22 -33.09 14.51 22.18
C THR A 22 -31.68 14.22 21.67
N THR A 23 -30.73 13.90 22.55
CA THR A 23 -29.37 13.52 22.15
C THR A 23 -29.38 12.29 21.25
N LEU A 24 -30.16 11.27 21.58
CA LEU A 24 -30.26 10.06 20.76
C LEU A 24 -30.88 10.37 19.39
N ALA A 25 -31.96 11.16 19.34
CA ALA A 25 -32.58 11.57 18.09
C ALA A 25 -31.61 12.37 17.20
N LEU A 26 -30.90 13.35 17.76
CA LEU A 26 -29.88 14.11 17.04
C LEU A 26 -28.73 13.22 16.57
N THR A 27 -28.33 12.23 17.36
CA THR A 27 -27.31 11.26 16.96
C THR A 27 -27.74 10.50 15.71
N VAL A 28 -28.99 10.02 15.66
CA VAL A 28 -29.50 9.32 14.47
C VAL A 28 -29.51 10.23 13.26
N VAL A 29 -29.88 11.51 13.43
CA VAL A 29 -29.83 12.51 12.35
C VAL A 29 -28.39 12.72 11.86
N PHE A 30 -27.45 12.96 12.77
CA PHE A 30 -26.04 13.18 12.41
C PHE A 30 -25.38 11.93 11.82
N ALA A 31 -25.75 10.73 12.28
CA ALA A 31 -25.34 9.48 11.67
C ALA A 31 -25.82 9.39 10.22
N GLY A 32 -27.08 9.74 9.94
CA GLY A 32 -27.61 9.79 8.57
C GLY A 32 -26.95 10.86 7.69
N LEU A 33 -26.54 11.99 8.27
CA LEU A 33 -25.79 13.03 7.55
C LEU A 33 -24.31 12.65 7.32
N SER A 34 -23.73 11.83 8.20
CA SER A 34 -22.33 11.42 8.09
C SER A 34 -22.05 10.60 6.83
N THR A 35 -23.05 9.95 6.26
CA THR A 35 -22.92 9.17 5.01
C THR A 35 -22.84 10.05 3.77
N THR A 36 -23.15 11.35 3.88
CA THR A 36 -23.05 12.32 2.78
C THR A 36 -21.77 13.14 2.87
N LEU A 37 -20.81 12.71 3.70
CA LEU A 37 -19.59 13.45 3.94
C LEU A 37 -18.53 13.08 2.91
N ASP A 38 -18.01 14.08 2.21
CA ASP A 38 -16.93 13.87 1.25
C ASP A 38 -15.60 13.72 2.01
N SER A 39 -14.87 12.65 1.71
CA SER A 39 -13.57 12.31 2.30
C SER A 39 -12.47 12.38 1.26
N ALA A 40 -11.32 12.95 1.63
CA ALA A 40 -10.10 12.92 0.81
C ALA A 40 -9.26 11.71 1.22
N SER A 41 -9.31 10.63 0.42
CA SER A 41 -8.64 9.35 0.68
C SER A 41 -7.33 9.18 -0.11
N GLY A 42 -6.59 10.28 -0.33
CA GLY A 42 -5.36 10.31 -1.12
C GLY A 42 -4.31 11.26 -0.55
N GLN A 43 -3.18 11.43 -1.26
CA GLN A 43 -2.11 12.35 -0.85
C GLN A 43 -2.59 13.81 -0.67
N GLU A 44 -3.66 14.20 -1.37
CA GLU A 44 -4.39 15.47 -1.20
C GLU A 44 -4.84 15.73 0.25
N GLY A 45 -5.12 14.67 1.02
CA GLY A 45 -5.50 14.77 2.43
C GLY A 45 -4.35 15.19 3.36
N PHE A 46 -3.11 15.12 2.89
CA PHE A 46 -1.93 15.50 3.66
C PHE A 46 -1.38 16.88 3.27
N SER A 47 -1.49 17.27 2.00
CA SER A 47 -1.10 18.61 1.53
C SER A 47 -1.83 18.98 0.23
N PRO A 48 -3.04 19.59 0.31
CA PRO A 48 -3.89 19.85 -0.85
C PRO A 48 -3.35 20.95 -1.80
N GLU A 49 -2.29 21.67 -1.44
CA GLU A 49 -1.72 22.76 -2.25
C GLU A 49 -0.22 22.56 -2.48
N SER A 50 0.18 21.46 -3.13
CA SER A 50 1.58 21.28 -3.54
C SER A 50 1.68 20.99 -5.03
N ALA A 51 2.66 21.61 -5.68
CA ALA A 51 2.93 21.42 -7.11
C ALA A 51 3.22 19.95 -7.48
N ALA A 52 3.63 19.11 -6.51
CA ALA A 52 3.82 17.69 -6.70
C ALA A 52 2.49 16.92 -6.81
N ILE A 53 1.46 17.34 -6.07
CA ILE A 53 0.11 16.75 -6.17
C ILE A 53 -0.53 17.15 -7.48
N ASP A 54 -0.47 18.43 -7.86
CA ASP A 54 -0.96 18.90 -9.16
C ASP A 54 -0.31 18.14 -10.33
N ALA A 55 1.00 17.89 -10.22
CA ALA A 55 1.74 17.10 -11.21
C ALA A 55 1.29 15.64 -11.22
N SER A 56 1.12 15.01 -10.05
CA SER A 56 0.66 13.62 -9.93
C SER A 56 -0.77 13.42 -10.42
N GLU A 57 -1.68 14.33 -10.09
CA GLU A 57 -3.06 14.35 -10.61
C GLU A 57 -3.05 14.54 -12.11
N ARG A 58 -2.23 15.47 -12.63
CA ARG A 58 -2.12 15.68 -14.06
C ARG A 58 -1.53 14.47 -14.78
N ILE A 59 -0.56 13.79 -14.19
CA ILE A 59 -0.01 12.53 -14.71
C ILE A 59 -1.11 11.45 -14.69
N SER A 60 -1.89 11.36 -13.63
CA SER A 60 -2.98 10.38 -13.51
C SER A 60 -4.12 10.67 -14.50
N GLU A 61 -4.47 11.93 -14.73
CA GLU A 61 -5.45 12.34 -15.74
C GLU A 61 -4.97 12.07 -17.16
N LEU A 62 -3.67 12.27 -17.42
CA LEU A 62 -3.09 12.07 -18.75
C LEU A 62 -2.73 10.60 -19.05
N PHE A 63 -2.39 9.82 -18.03
CA PHE A 63 -1.77 8.50 -18.18
C PHE A 63 -2.38 7.40 -17.27
N GLY A 64 -3.19 7.74 -16.27
CA GLY A 64 -3.68 6.83 -15.22
C GLY A 64 -4.89 5.97 -15.60
N ASP A 65 -5.82 6.50 -16.40
CA ASP A 65 -6.99 5.72 -16.89
C ASP A 65 -6.63 4.76 -18.04
N GLY A 66 -5.37 4.75 -18.47
CA GLY A 66 -4.89 4.05 -19.67
C GLY A 66 -3.84 2.96 -19.41
N SER A 67 -3.48 2.66 -18.17
CA SER A 67 -2.51 1.58 -17.91
C SER A 67 -3.19 0.22 -18.18
N THR A 68 -3.10 -0.25 -19.43
CA THR A 68 -3.53 -1.60 -19.81
C THR A 68 -2.58 -2.67 -19.27
N ALA A 69 -1.53 -2.29 -18.54
CA ALA A 69 -0.52 -3.20 -18.04
C ALA A 69 -0.16 -2.88 -16.59
N SER A 70 -0.08 -3.91 -15.77
CA SER A 70 0.66 -3.93 -14.51
C SER A 70 2.13 -4.22 -14.81
N VAL A 71 3.03 -3.62 -14.04
CA VAL A 71 4.48 -3.79 -14.19
C VAL A 71 5.00 -4.62 -13.03
N LEU A 72 5.45 -5.83 -13.34
CA LEU A 72 6.21 -6.69 -12.44
C LEU A 72 7.70 -6.46 -12.68
N GLN A 73 8.46 -6.31 -11.60
CA GLN A 73 9.91 -6.09 -11.64
C GLN A 73 10.61 -7.40 -11.32
N VAL A 74 11.59 -7.79 -12.13
CA VAL A 74 12.50 -8.90 -11.84
C VAL A 74 13.88 -8.31 -11.64
N VAL A 75 14.47 -8.56 -10.48
CA VAL A 75 15.81 -8.10 -10.11
C VAL A 75 16.78 -9.25 -10.30
N ILE A 76 17.83 -9.02 -11.09
CA ILE A 76 18.94 -9.94 -11.29
C ILE A 76 20.15 -9.38 -10.53
N ALA A 77 20.76 -10.21 -9.69
CA ALA A 77 21.92 -9.86 -8.89
C ALA A 77 23.02 -10.91 -9.04
N ASP A 78 24.27 -10.44 -8.98
CA ASP A 78 25.45 -11.30 -8.90
C ASP A 78 26.19 -11.05 -7.57
N GLN A 79 26.55 -12.12 -6.87
CA GLN A 79 27.39 -12.04 -5.67
C GLN A 79 28.82 -11.57 -6.00
N GLY A 80 29.29 -11.79 -7.24
CA GLY A 80 30.54 -11.27 -7.78
C GLY A 80 30.50 -9.77 -8.13
N GLY A 81 29.31 -9.16 -8.13
CA GLY A 81 29.09 -7.73 -8.27
C GLY A 81 28.98 -7.24 -9.72
N ASP A 82 28.78 -8.12 -10.71
CA ASP A 82 28.65 -7.72 -12.11
C ASP A 82 27.54 -8.48 -12.85
N VAL A 83 26.53 -7.75 -13.33
CA VAL A 83 25.42 -8.30 -14.11
C VAL A 83 25.49 -7.95 -15.59
N LEU A 84 26.54 -7.23 -16.04
CA LEU A 84 26.81 -7.00 -17.47
C LEU A 84 27.70 -8.11 -18.03
N THR A 85 27.21 -9.35 -17.92
CA THR A 85 27.95 -10.56 -18.27
C THR A 85 27.22 -11.37 -19.33
N ARG A 86 27.92 -12.30 -19.99
CA ARG A 86 27.30 -13.23 -20.95
C ARG A 86 26.30 -14.13 -20.24
N GLU A 87 26.62 -14.56 -19.03
CA GLU A 87 25.76 -15.38 -18.20
C GLU A 87 24.43 -14.68 -17.88
N ALA A 88 24.48 -13.41 -17.48
CA ALA A 88 23.25 -12.66 -17.23
C ALA A 88 22.41 -12.47 -18.50
N LEU A 89 23.05 -12.33 -19.67
CA LEU A 89 22.34 -12.27 -20.96
C LEU A 89 21.63 -13.60 -21.29
N GLU A 90 22.25 -14.74 -20.99
CA GLU A 90 21.64 -16.06 -21.11
C GLU A 90 20.45 -16.21 -20.16
N VAL A 91 20.61 -15.80 -18.89
CA VAL A 91 19.53 -15.82 -17.88
C VAL A 91 18.35 -14.95 -18.31
N VAL A 92 18.59 -13.77 -18.86
CA VAL A 92 17.50 -12.91 -19.37
C VAL A 92 16.77 -13.58 -20.53
N ALA A 93 17.48 -14.27 -21.42
CA ALA A 93 16.86 -14.99 -22.54
C ALA A 93 16.04 -16.21 -22.04
N GLU A 94 16.58 -16.95 -21.06
CA GLU A 94 15.89 -18.05 -20.41
C GLU A 94 14.63 -17.58 -19.66
N LEU A 95 14.74 -16.47 -18.92
CA LEU A 95 13.63 -15.83 -18.23
C LEU A 95 12.51 -15.44 -19.19
N ALA A 96 12.85 -14.80 -20.32
CA ALA A 96 11.86 -14.43 -21.33
C ALA A 96 11.16 -15.66 -21.92
N ALA A 97 11.90 -16.76 -22.15
CA ALA A 97 11.33 -18.01 -22.65
C ALA A 97 10.45 -18.71 -21.60
N ALA A 98 10.87 -18.73 -20.33
CA ALA A 98 10.14 -19.33 -19.22
C ALA A 98 8.81 -18.60 -18.98
N ILE A 99 8.83 -17.27 -18.94
CA ILE A 99 7.61 -16.46 -18.80
C ILE A 99 6.66 -16.66 -19.98
N ALA A 100 7.19 -16.67 -21.21
CA ALA A 100 6.37 -16.92 -22.40
C ALA A 100 5.73 -18.32 -22.43
N ALA A 101 6.38 -19.32 -21.80
CA ALA A 101 5.87 -20.68 -21.68
C ALA A 101 4.94 -20.88 -20.46
N SER A 102 4.91 -19.93 -19.52
CA SER A 102 4.10 -20.03 -18.31
C SER A 102 2.62 -19.73 -18.59
N PRO A 103 1.71 -20.05 -17.65
CA PRO A 103 0.29 -19.66 -17.75
C PRO A 103 0.08 -18.15 -17.93
N ALA A 104 1.04 -17.32 -17.50
CA ALA A 104 0.99 -15.87 -17.66
C ALA A 104 1.42 -15.40 -19.06
N GLY A 105 1.99 -16.27 -19.91
CA GLY A 105 2.49 -15.91 -21.23
C GLY A 105 1.44 -15.23 -22.12
N GLU A 106 0.19 -15.69 -22.07
CA GLU A 106 -0.93 -15.08 -22.82
C GLU A 106 -1.36 -13.71 -22.27
N ALA A 107 -1.04 -13.43 -21.01
CA ALA A 107 -1.30 -12.16 -20.34
C ALA A 107 -0.15 -11.16 -20.49
N ILE A 108 0.97 -11.53 -21.11
CA ILE A 108 2.06 -10.59 -21.36
C ILE A 108 1.68 -9.61 -22.47
N VAL A 109 1.88 -8.33 -22.23
CA VAL A 109 1.54 -7.25 -23.19
C VAL A 109 2.65 -7.14 -24.23
N ASP A 110 2.61 -7.97 -25.26
CA ASP A 110 3.56 -7.91 -26.37
C ASP A 110 2.91 -7.29 -27.63
N ARG A 111 3.30 -6.06 -27.99
CA ARG A 111 2.76 -5.32 -29.13
C ARG A 111 3.89 -4.77 -30.03
N PRO A 112 3.62 -4.52 -31.32
CA PRO A 112 4.62 -3.90 -32.20
C PRO A 112 5.13 -2.56 -31.64
N GLY A 113 6.40 -2.52 -31.24
CA GLY A 113 7.03 -1.33 -30.64
C GLY A 113 6.93 -1.22 -29.11
N GLU A 114 6.26 -2.17 -28.45
CA GLU A 114 6.10 -2.27 -27.00
C GLU A 114 6.30 -3.73 -26.59
N PRO A 115 7.56 -4.18 -26.42
CA PRO A 115 7.84 -5.55 -26.03
C PRO A 115 7.38 -5.80 -24.59
N GLY A 116 6.73 -6.94 -24.35
CA GLY A 116 6.17 -7.26 -23.04
C GLY A 116 7.21 -7.57 -21.95
N ILE A 117 8.47 -7.76 -22.33
CA ILE A 117 9.59 -7.96 -21.42
C ILE A 117 10.71 -7.00 -21.83
N LEU A 118 11.08 -6.09 -20.93
CA LEU A 118 12.15 -5.12 -21.13
C LEU A 118 13.29 -5.38 -20.13
N SER A 119 14.44 -5.83 -20.62
CA SER A 119 15.62 -6.02 -19.77
C SER A 119 16.56 -4.82 -19.80
N TYR A 120 17.37 -4.68 -18.75
CA TYR A 120 18.53 -3.79 -18.76
C TYR A 120 19.55 -4.14 -19.87
N LEU A 121 19.52 -5.35 -20.45
CA LEU A 121 20.39 -5.81 -21.54
C LEU A 121 19.79 -5.64 -22.95
N VAL A 122 18.63 -4.98 -23.08
CA VAL A 122 17.99 -4.70 -24.38
C VAL A 122 18.96 -4.15 -25.44
N PRO A 123 19.87 -3.20 -25.13
CA PRO A 123 20.83 -2.71 -26.12
C PRO A 123 21.72 -3.82 -26.72
N VAL A 124 22.19 -4.76 -25.89
CA VAL A 124 23.00 -5.91 -26.33
C VAL A 124 22.15 -6.89 -27.12
N GLN A 125 20.93 -7.18 -26.66
CA GLN A 125 20.00 -8.08 -27.35
C GLN A 125 19.68 -7.58 -28.77
N GLN A 126 19.44 -6.28 -28.93
CA GLN A 126 19.21 -5.68 -30.25
C GLN A 126 20.45 -5.73 -31.14
N ALA A 127 21.63 -5.43 -30.59
CA ALA A 127 22.89 -5.50 -31.34
C ALA A 127 23.20 -6.93 -31.83
N LEU A 128 22.91 -7.95 -31.02
CA LEU A 128 23.02 -9.36 -31.39
C LEU A 128 21.99 -9.77 -32.44
N ALA A 129 20.72 -9.37 -32.26
CA ALA A 129 19.65 -9.65 -33.21
C ALA A 129 19.95 -9.05 -34.61
N ALA A 130 20.50 -7.83 -34.65
CA ALA A 130 20.91 -7.18 -35.90
C ALA A 130 22.04 -7.95 -36.63
N GLN A 131 22.87 -8.67 -35.89
CA GLN A 131 23.97 -9.47 -36.42
C GLN A 131 23.58 -10.96 -36.61
N GLY A 132 22.38 -11.35 -36.21
CA GLY A 132 21.92 -12.76 -36.24
C GLY A 132 22.72 -13.67 -35.30
N LEU A 133 23.24 -13.12 -34.19
CA LEU A 133 24.01 -13.83 -33.17
C LEU A 133 23.16 -14.13 -31.93
N ALA A 134 23.55 -15.15 -31.18
CA ALA A 134 23.02 -15.47 -29.85
C ALA A 134 24.03 -15.10 -28.74
N ALA A 135 23.58 -15.11 -27.49
CA ALA A 135 24.45 -14.87 -26.33
C ALA A 135 25.63 -15.86 -26.27
N THR A 136 25.40 -17.12 -26.65
CA THR A 136 26.42 -18.19 -26.69
C THR A 136 27.51 -17.96 -27.74
N ASP A 137 27.26 -17.09 -28.73
CA ASP A 137 28.24 -16.76 -29.77
C ASP A 137 29.25 -15.71 -29.27
N LEU A 138 28.98 -15.05 -28.13
CA LEU A 138 29.89 -14.08 -27.53
C LEU A 138 31.04 -14.80 -26.79
N PRO A 139 32.29 -14.35 -27.01
CA PRO A 139 33.46 -15.03 -26.43
C PRO A 139 33.55 -14.85 -24.91
N ASP A 140 33.24 -13.65 -24.40
CA ASP A 140 33.45 -13.25 -23.01
C ASP A 140 32.55 -12.07 -22.60
N ASP A 141 32.61 -11.71 -21.31
CA ASP A 141 31.86 -10.59 -20.74
C ASP A 141 32.36 -9.23 -21.25
N ALA A 142 33.63 -9.15 -21.67
CA ALA A 142 34.18 -7.93 -22.26
C ALA A 142 33.46 -7.58 -23.58
N ALA A 143 33.10 -8.59 -24.39
CA ALA A 143 32.29 -8.39 -25.58
C ALA A 143 30.88 -7.88 -25.26
N VAL A 144 30.24 -8.40 -24.19
CA VAL A 144 28.92 -7.92 -23.74
C VAL A 144 28.98 -6.45 -23.35
N LYS A 145 29.98 -6.06 -22.55
CA LYS A 145 30.17 -4.68 -22.10
C LYS A 145 30.48 -3.72 -23.25
N ALA A 146 31.30 -4.15 -24.20
CA ALA A 146 31.59 -3.36 -25.39
C ALA A 146 30.31 -3.10 -26.19
N LEU A 147 29.51 -4.14 -26.46
CA LEU A 147 28.22 -3.99 -27.15
C LEU A 147 27.25 -3.11 -26.37
N TYR A 148 27.20 -3.24 -25.05
CA TYR A 148 26.34 -2.43 -24.18
C TYR A 148 26.72 -0.95 -24.24
N ALA A 149 28.02 -0.65 -24.11
CA ALA A 149 28.55 0.71 -24.16
C ALA A 149 28.41 1.33 -25.55
N ASP A 150 28.70 0.58 -26.62
CA ASP A 150 28.55 1.03 -28.00
C ASP A 150 27.08 1.33 -28.31
N ALA A 151 26.17 0.42 -27.92
CA ALA A 151 24.74 0.61 -28.12
C ALA A 151 24.19 1.79 -27.31
N LEU A 152 24.68 2.06 -26.10
CA LEU A 152 24.33 3.25 -25.32
C LEU A 152 24.93 4.54 -25.88
N ALA A 153 26.11 4.49 -26.50
CA ALA A 153 26.74 5.65 -27.13
C ALA A 153 26.05 6.04 -28.45
N GLU A 154 25.55 5.04 -29.19
CA GLU A 154 24.76 5.21 -30.41
C GLU A 154 23.27 5.41 -30.13
N ALA A 155 22.82 5.09 -28.91
CA ALA A 155 21.44 5.19 -28.48
C ALA A 155 20.88 6.61 -28.61
N GLY A 156 19.79 6.73 -29.35
CA GLY A 156 18.84 7.84 -29.18
C GLY A 156 18.08 7.73 -27.84
N PRO A 157 17.11 8.62 -27.59
CA PRO A 157 16.28 8.59 -26.38
C PRO A 157 15.61 7.23 -26.11
N GLU A 158 15.38 6.43 -27.14
CA GLU A 158 14.68 5.14 -27.10
C GLU A 158 15.45 4.02 -26.40
N LEU A 159 16.78 4.09 -26.31
CA LEU A 159 17.60 3.06 -25.64
C LEU A 159 18.23 3.56 -24.33
N GLY A 160 18.13 4.87 -24.06
CA GLY A 160 18.62 5.47 -22.82
C GLY A 160 17.91 4.99 -21.55
N PHE A 161 16.71 4.41 -21.66
CA PHE A 161 15.99 3.85 -20.51
C PHE A 161 16.71 2.61 -19.93
N ALA A 162 17.44 1.84 -20.74
CA ALA A 162 18.14 0.64 -20.28
C ALA A 162 19.20 0.96 -19.22
N ALA A 163 19.81 2.15 -19.29
CA ALA A 163 20.73 2.64 -18.27
C ALA A 163 20.05 2.98 -16.94
N GLN A 164 18.72 3.18 -16.93
CA GLN A 164 17.93 3.41 -15.71
C GLN A 164 17.49 2.10 -15.04
N LEU A 165 17.60 0.97 -15.76
CA LEU A 165 17.33 -0.38 -15.22
C LEU A 165 18.54 -0.97 -14.50
N VAL A 166 19.55 -0.15 -14.25
CA VAL A 166 20.78 -0.48 -13.56
C VAL A 166 21.02 0.60 -12.48
N PRO A 167 21.55 0.26 -11.28
CA PRO A 167 21.76 1.25 -10.24
C PRO A 167 22.62 2.45 -10.68
N GLU A 168 22.21 3.65 -10.28
CA GLU A 168 23.03 4.84 -10.45
C GLU A 168 24.39 4.66 -9.76
N GLY A 169 25.47 4.95 -10.48
CA GLY A 169 26.84 4.78 -9.98
C GLY A 169 27.41 3.36 -10.10
N GLY A 170 26.70 2.42 -10.71
CA GLY A 170 27.18 1.06 -10.99
C GLY A 170 28.38 0.97 -11.96
N GLY A 171 28.60 2.01 -12.77
CA GLY A 171 29.73 2.07 -13.72
C GLY A 171 29.72 0.91 -14.71
N ASP A 172 30.90 0.39 -15.05
CA ASP A 172 31.08 -0.70 -16.03
C ASP A 172 30.85 -2.11 -15.43
N THR A 173 30.52 -2.20 -14.14
CA THR A 173 30.32 -3.43 -13.37
C THR A 173 29.18 -3.25 -12.37
N PRO A 174 27.94 -3.08 -12.83
CA PRO A 174 26.81 -2.93 -11.91
C PRO A 174 26.49 -4.27 -11.24
N SER A 175 26.18 -4.24 -9.95
CA SER A 175 25.86 -5.45 -9.19
C SER A 175 24.41 -5.92 -9.32
N LEU A 176 23.53 -5.09 -9.89
CA LEU A 176 22.11 -5.36 -10.04
C LEU A 176 21.64 -4.92 -11.43
N GLY A 177 20.70 -5.66 -11.99
CA GLY A 177 20.00 -5.33 -13.22
C GLY A 177 18.51 -5.61 -13.06
N MET A 178 17.68 -4.79 -13.70
CA MET A 178 16.23 -4.91 -13.63
C MET A 178 15.66 -5.34 -14.98
N VAL A 179 14.71 -6.26 -14.93
CA VAL A 179 13.85 -6.63 -16.05
C VAL A 179 12.42 -6.25 -15.68
N LEU A 180 11.74 -5.53 -16.57
CA LEU A 180 10.34 -5.16 -16.44
C LEU A 180 9.49 -6.13 -17.25
N VAL A 181 8.46 -6.68 -16.63
CA VAL A 181 7.49 -7.57 -17.25
C VAL A 181 6.12 -6.89 -17.23
N PHE A 182 5.57 -6.64 -18.41
CA PHE A 182 4.28 -5.98 -18.57
C PHE A 182 3.17 -7.02 -18.68
N VAL A 183 2.32 -7.09 -17.66
CA VAL A 183 1.22 -8.04 -17.55
C VAL A 183 -0.09 -7.30 -17.78
N ASP A 184 -0.98 -7.79 -18.63
CA ASP A 184 -2.26 -7.18 -18.96
C ASP A 184 -3.09 -6.96 -17.68
N ALA A 185 -3.44 -5.70 -17.44
CA ALA A 185 -4.12 -5.30 -16.22
C ALA A 185 -5.61 -5.66 -16.29
N THR A 186 -6.12 -6.31 -15.24
CA THR A 186 -7.54 -6.59 -15.08
C THR A 186 -8.11 -5.91 -13.84
N THR A 187 -9.42 -5.60 -13.86
CA THR A 187 -10.15 -5.08 -12.71
C THR A 187 -10.48 -6.16 -11.67
N ASP A 188 -10.31 -7.43 -12.04
CA ASP A 188 -10.46 -8.57 -11.15
C ASP A 188 -9.15 -8.80 -10.40
N ILE A 189 -9.15 -8.49 -9.10
CA ILE A 189 -7.95 -8.51 -8.25
C ILE A 189 -7.38 -9.93 -8.15
N ASP A 190 -8.24 -10.93 -7.97
CA ASP A 190 -7.82 -12.32 -7.80
C ASP A 190 -7.16 -12.83 -9.08
N ALA A 191 -7.75 -12.50 -10.24
CA ALA A 191 -7.18 -12.85 -11.54
C ALA A 191 -5.86 -12.08 -11.82
N GLN A 192 -5.72 -10.85 -11.34
CA GLN A 192 -4.46 -10.10 -11.47
C GLN A 192 -3.35 -10.74 -10.64
N ILE A 193 -3.66 -11.13 -9.40
CA ILE A 193 -2.74 -11.82 -8.50
C ILE A 193 -2.29 -13.15 -9.14
N GLU A 194 -3.23 -13.97 -9.63
CA GLU A 194 -2.90 -15.26 -10.25
C GLU A 194 -1.94 -15.11 -11.45
N ARG A 195 -2.14 -14.07 -12.29
CA ARG A 195 -1.25 -13.77 -13.42
C ARG A 195 0.16 -13.41 -12.96
N GLU A 196 0.27 -12.53 -11.96
CA GLU A 196 1.58 -12.09 -11.47
C GLU A 196 2.31 -13.18 -10.69
N VAL A 197 1.59 -14.03 -9.95
CA VAL A 197 2.13 -15.25 -9.31
C VAL A 197 2.67 -16.21 -10.38
N ALA A 198 1.94 -16.44 -11.47
CA ALA A 198 2.42 -17.31 -12.55
C ALA A 198 3.68 -16.76 -13.27
N VAL A 199 3.89 -15.45 -13.29
CA VAL A 199 5.18 -14.87 -13.72
C VAL A 199 6.26 -15.12 -12.67
N ALA A 200 5.97 -14.89 -11.38
CA ALA A 200 6.92 -15.10 -10.29
C ALA A 200 7.35 -16.57 -10.15
N ASP A 201 6.46 -17.53 -10.35
CA ASP A 201 6.78 -18.95 -10.36
C ASP A 201 7.77 -19.28 -11.50
N ALA A 202 7.52 -18.74 -12.70
CA ALA A 202 8.45 -18.90 -13.83
C ALA A 202 9.82 -18.27 -13.54
N VAL A 203 9.85 -17.14 -12.84
CA VAL A 203 11.10 -16.50 -12.38
C VAL A 203 11.82 -17.39 -11.38
N ALA A 204 11.11 -17.98 -10.41
CA ALA A 204 11.68 -18.86 -9.39
C ALA A 204 12.23 -20.17 -9.97
N GLU A 205 11.63 -20.69 -11.04
CA GLU A 205 12.18 -21.84 -11.76
C GLU A 205 13.55 -21.54 -12.40
N VAL A 206 13.72 -20.34 -12.96
CA VAL A 206 15.00 -19.88 -13.54
C VAL A 206 16.03 -19.57 -12.45
N ASP A 207 15.62 -18.93 -11.35
CA ASP A 207 16.49 -18.69 -10.18
C ASP A 207 17.12 -20.00 -9.66
N ALA A 208 16.34 -21.10 -9.66
CA ALA A 208 16.81 -22.39 -9.17
C ALA A 208 17.88 -23.05 -10.07
N THR A 209 18.03 -22.63 -11.33
CA THR A 209 18.96 -23.25 -12.31
C THR A 209 20.19 -22.40 -12.61
N THR A 210 20.17 -21.12 -12.23
CA THR A 210 21.24 -20.16 -12.50
C THR A 210 22.09 -19.89 -11.25
N PRO A 211 23.38 -19.52 -11.39
CA PRO A 211 24.18 -19.05 -10.26
C PRO A 211 23.92 -17.58 -9.89
N LEU A 212 23.18 -16.84 -10.71
CA LEU A 212 22.70 -15.50 -10.38
C LEU A 212 21.50 -15.58 -9.43
N GLU A 213 21.31 -14.54 -8.63
CA GLU A 213 20.10 -14.39 -7.83
C GLU A 213 19.05 -13.64 -8.67
N VAL A 214 17.90 -14.26 -8.89
CA VAL A 214 16.80 -13.73 -9.70
C VAL A 214 15.53 -13.68 -8.87
N SER A 215 15.04 -12.47 -8.60
CA SER A 215 13.90 -12.26 -7.71
C SER A 215 12.80 -11.44 -8.37
N ALA A 216 11.56 -11.96 -8.35
CA ALA A 216 10.37 -11.24 -8.81
C ALA A 216 9.78 -10.38 -7.70
N PHE A 217 9.33 -9.18 -8.06
CA PHE A 217 8.67 -8.24 -7.16
C PHE A 217 7.51 -7.53 -7.86
N SER A 218 6.35 -7.56 -7.22
CA SER A 218 5.23 -6.68 -7.51
C SER A 218 4.41 -6.50 -6.23
N PHE A 219 3.52 -5.50 -6.22
CA PHE A 219 2.62 -5.31 -5.09
C PHE A 219 1.58 -6.43 -4.98
N ALA A 220 1.14 -7.01 -6.10
CA ALA A 220 0.15 -8.09 -6.08
C ALA A 220 0.71 -9.38 -5.45
N LEU A 221 2.02 -9.63 -5.57
CA LEU A 221 2.67 -10.78 -4.92
C LEU A 221 2.58 -10.73 -3.39
N LEU A 222 2.39 -9.56 -2.77
CA LEU A 222 2.13 -9.45 -1.33
C LEU A 222 0.79 -10.08 -0.92
N PHE A 223 -0.11 -10.28 -1.88
CA PHE A 223 -1.44 -10.88 -1.70
C PHE A 223 -1.56 -12.25 -2.37
N GLY A 224 -0.54 -12.71 -3.10
CA GLY A 224 -0.51 -14.03 -3.77
C GLY A 224 -0.61 -15.21 -2.81
N ASP A 225 -0.04 -15.07 -1.61
CA ASP A 225 -0.10 -16.06 -0.53
C ASP A 225 -1.22 -15.73 0.48
N GLU A 226 -2.39 -15.33 -0.02
CA GLU A 226 -3.53 -14.86 0.80
C GLU A 226 -3.94 -15.85 1.91
N ASP A 227 -3.84 -17.16 1.64
CA ASP A 227 -4.15 -18.21 2.62
C ASP A 227 -3.16 -18.22 3.81
N ASP A 228 -1.87 -17.95 3.56
CA ASP A 228 -0.82 -17.97 4.60
C ASP A 228 -0.77 -16.63 5.35
N PHE A 229 -0.90 -15.50 4.64
CA PHE A 229 -0.92 -14.17 5.27
C PHE A 229 -2.16 -13.95 6.14
N LEU A 230 -3.37 -14.22 5.62
CA LEU A 230 -4.60 -14.07 6.42
C LEU A 230 -4.64 -15.07 7.58
N GLY A 231 -4.12 -16.28 7.37
CA GLY A 231 -3.94 -17.29 8.42
C GLY A 231 -3.03 -16.81 9.54
N GLU A 232 -1.86 -16.28 9.20
CA GLU A 232 -0.87 -15.79 10.16
C GLU A 232 -1.35 -14.51 10.88
N VAL A 233 -1.99 -13.57 10.17
CA VAL A 233 -2.63 -12.38 10.77
C VAL A 233 -3.72 -12.82 11.74
N ALA A 234 -4.60 -13.74 11.34
CA ALA A 234 -5.66 -14.25 12.22
C ALA A 234 -5.08 -14.93 13.47
N GLN A 235 -3.99 -15.70 13.33
CA GLN A 235 -3.28 -16.31 14.44
C GLN A 235 -2.68 -15.26 15.38
N LEU A 236 -1.97 -14.26 14.85
CA LEU A 236 -1.36 -13.19 15.64
C LEU A 236 -2.42 -12.38 16.40
N PHE A 237 -3.53 -12.02 15.76
CA PHE A 237 -4.66 -11.37 16.44
C PHE A 237 -5.28 -12.26 17.52
N THR A 238 -5.42 -13.57 17.26
CA THR A 238 -5.95 -14.53 18.24
C THR A 238 -5.04 -14.65 19.46
N ILE A 239 -3.73 -14.72 19.26
CA ILE A 239 -2.74 -14.78 20.33
C ILE A 239 -2.76 -13.46 21.14
N ALA A 240 -2.73 -12.31 20.46
CA ALA A 240 -2.80 -11.01 21.11
C ALA A 240 -4.08 -10.85 21.95
N PHE A 241 -5.24 -11.24 21.40
CA PHE A 241 -6.51 -11.25 22.12
C PHE A 241 -6.48 -12.18 23.34
N ALA A 242 -5.92 -13.39 23.20
CA ALA A 242 -5.76 -14.34 24.30
C ALA A 242 -4.87 -13.76 25.42
N ILE A 243 -3.77 -13.10 25.08
CA ILE A 243 -2.89 -12.42 26.05
C ILE A 243 -3.66 -11.31 26.78
N ILE A 244 -4.42 -10.48 26.07
CA ILE A 244 -5.26 -9.44 26.69
C ILE A 244 -6.24 -10.06 27.68
N LEU A 245 -6.93 -11.14 27.30
CA LEU A 245 -7.85 -11.85 28.19
C LEU A 245 -7.14 -12.41 29.43
N VAL A 246 -5.96 -12.99 29.28
CA VAL A 246 -5.14 -13.50 30.40
C VAL A 246 -4.72 -12.35 31.33
N VAL A 247 -4.25 -11.23 30.77
CA VAL A 247 -3.87 -10.04 31.54
C VAL A 247 -5.08 -9.44 32.26
N LEU A 248 -6.22 -9.29 31.59
CA LEU A 248 -7.44 -8.80 32.20
C LEU A 248 -7.90 -9.75 33.32
N LEU A 249 -7.92 -11.06 33.07
CA LEU A 249 -8.29 -12.05 34.08
C LEU A 249 -7.35 -12.00 35.28
N PHE A 250 -6.04 -11.88 35.05
CA PHE A 250 -5.04 -11.73 36.10
C PHE A 250 -5.24 -10.44 36.90
N VAL A 251 -5.44 -9.30 36.24
CA VAL A 251 -5.71 -8.01 36.90
C VAL A 251 -7.01 -8.10 37.72
N PHE A 252 -8.07 -8.70 37.19
CA PHE A 252 -9.32 -8.94 37.90
C PHE A 252 -9.16 -9.90 39.08
N TRP A 253 -8.26 -10.87 38.97
CA TRP A 253 -7.96 -11.83 40.03
C TRP A 253 -7.16 -11.18 41.16
N VAL A 254 -6.13 -10.40 40.84
CA VAL A 254 -5.16 -9.85 41.81
C VAL A 254 -5.69 -8.61 42.52
N THR A 255 -6.69 -7.91 41.94
CA THR A 255 -7.15 -6.62 42.47
C THR A 255 -8.60 -6.57 42.96
N PRO A 256 -9.11 -7.48 43.83
CA PRO A 256 -10.35 -7.23 44.54
C PRO A 256 -10.09 -6.30 45.72
N ARG A 257 -9.79 -5.02 45.47
CA ARG A 257 -9.79 -4.00 46.53
C ARG A 257 -11.24 -3.51 46.73
N GLY A 258 -12.05 -4.30 47.44
CA GLY A 258 -13.39 -3.89 47.87
C GLY A 258 -14.38 -5.03 48.13
N ALA A 259 -15.40 -4.75 48.94
CA ALA A 259 -16.45 -5.68 49.40
C ALA A 259 -17.51 -6.04 48.32
N THR A 260 -17.17 -6.05 47.03
CA THR A 260 -18.09 -6.33 45.93
C THR A 260 -17.82 -7.69 45.30
N SER A 261 -18.88 -8.43 44.93
CA SER A 261 -18.75 -9.74 44.29
C SER A 261 -18.11 -9.62 42.89
N ARG A 262 -17.42 -10.67 42.43
CA ARG A 262 -16.74 -10.71 41.11
C ARG A 262 -17.67 -10.35 39.94
N VAL A 263 -18.93 -10.79 40.01
CA VAL A 263 -19.97 -10.48 39.01
C VAL A 263 -20.35 -9.00 39.02
N ALA A 264 -20.41 -8.37 40.19
CA ALA A 264 -20.70 -6.95 40.31
C ALA A 264 -19.56 -6.09 39.73
N SER A 265 -18.31 -6.49 39.95
CA SER A 265 -17.14 -5.82 39.36
C SER A 265 -17.08 -5.98 37.84
N ALA A 266 -17.37 -7.17 37.30
CA ALA A 266 -17.44 -7.41 35.87
C ALA A 266 -18.55 -6.59 35.20
N ARG A 267 -19.77 -6.57 35.78
CA ARG A 267 -20.88 -5.76 35.27
C ARG A 267 -20.54 -4.27 35.27
N ARG A 268 -19.85 -3.79 36.30
CA ARG A 268 -19.40 -2.39 36.39
C ARG A 268 -18.36 -2.08 35.31
N MET A 269 -17.38 -2.93 35.09
CA MET A 269 -16.41 -2.74 34.01
C MET A 269 -17.10 -2.69 32.65
N VAL A 270 -17.99 -3.64 32.36
CA VAL A 270 -18.74 -3.65 31.09
C VAL A 270 -19.57 -2.37 30.96
N ALA A 271 -20.23 -1.92 32.02
CA ALA A 271 -20.98 -0.67 31.99
C ALA A 271 -20.07 0.55 31.76
N ASP A 272 -18.96 0.67 32.49
CA ASP A 272 -18.01 1.78 32.38
C ASP A 272 -17.38 1.81 30.98
N THR A 273 -16.92 0.67 30.46
CA THR A 273 -16.38 0.53 29.09
C THR A 273 -17.44 0.84 28.05
N SER A 274 -18.66 0.31 28.19
CA SER A 274 -19.74 0.56 27.23
C SER A 274 -20.13 2.03 27.20
N VAL A 275 -20.13 2.71 28.34
CA VAL A 275 -20.39 4.15 28.42
C VAL A 275 -19.30 4.92 27.69
N VAL A 276 -18.02 4.59 27.88
CA VAL A 276 -16.92 5.25 27.16
C VAL A 276 -17.00 4.98 25.66
N MET A 277 -17.17 3.72 25.25
CA MET A 277 -17.29 3.34 23.83
C MET A 277 -18.49 4.01 23.16
N LEU A 278 -19.66 3.98 23.80
CA LEU A 278 -20.84 4.66 23.30
C LEU A 278 -20.59 6.16 23.16
N THR A 279 -19.93 6.78 24.15
CA THR A 279 -19.60 8.20 24.10
C THR A 279 -18.68 8.52 22.93
N ILE A 280 -17.67 7.70 22.65
CA ILE A 280 -16.78 7.88 21.49
C ILE A 280 -17.59 7.77 20.18
N VAL A 281 -18.41 6.74 20.03
CA VAL A 281 -19.26 6.57 18.85
C VAL A 281 -20.17 7.78 18.65
N LEU A 282 -20.82 8.26 19.71
CA LEU A 282 -21.66 9.45 19.64
C LEU A 282 -20.87 10.68 19.19
N VAL A 283 -19.67 10.90 19.74
CA VAL A 283 -18.82 12.03 19.37
C VAL A 283 -18.41 11.96 17.90
N VAL A 284 -17.99 10.79 17.40
CA VAL A 284 -17.60 10.60 15.99
C VAL A 284 -18.78 10.88 15.06
N LEU A 285 -19.95 10.31 15.35
CA LEU A 285 -21.17 10.53 14.54
C LEU A 285 -21.56 12.01 14.52
N TRP A 286 -21.48 12.68 15.66
CA TRP A 286 -21.79 14.11 15.75
C TRP A 286 -20.77 14.96 15.02
N MET A 287 -19.46 14.67 15.14
CA MET A 287 -18.45 15.41 14.41
C MET A 287 -18.66 15.25 12.91
N ASN A 288 -18.82 14.03 12.41
CA ASN A 288 -18.99 13.78 10.99
C ASN A 288 -20.31 14.40 10.50
N GLY A 289 -21.41 14.26 11.23
CA GLY A 289 -22.68 14.87 10.86
C GLY A 289 -22.64 16.41 10.84
N VAL A 290 -21.92 17.04 11.78
CA VAL A 290 -21.69 18.50 11.77
C VAL A 290 -20.74 18.88 10.63
N GLY A 291 -19.71 18.08 10.38
CA GLY A 291 -18.80 18.24 9.24
C GLY A 291 -19.54 18.25 7.90
N ALA A 292 -20.48 17.32 7.71
CA ALA A 292 -21.31 17.24 6.51
C ALA A 292 -22.18 18.50 6.33
N LEU A 293 -22.76 19.01 7.42
CA LEU A 293 -23.52 20.27 7.39
C LEU A 293 -22.64 21.47 7.02
N LEU A 294 -21.42 21.53 7.54
CA LEU A 294 -20.48 22.60 7.28
C LEU A 294 -19.89 22.53 5.86
N GLN A 295 -19.67 21.33 5.31
CA GLN A 295 -19.32 21.11 3.91
C GLN A 295 -20.45 21.61 3.00
N ARG A 296 -21.69 21.22 3.29
CA ARG A 296 -22.87 21.70 2.54
C ARG A 296 -23.05 23.21 2.61
N ALA A 297 -22.64 23.83 3.71
CA ALA A 297 -22.63 25.28 3.87
C ALA A 297 -21.46 25.99 3.17
N GLY A 298 -20.53 25.24 2.56
CA GLY A 298 -19.34 25.76 1.88
C GLY A 298 -18.27 26.28 2.84
N VAL A 299 -18.31 25.90 4.12
CA VAL A 299 -17.37 26.36 5.16
C VAL A 299 -16.18 25.40 5.31
N LEU A 300 -16.38 24.11 5.03
CA LEU A 300 -15.35 23.07 5.09
C LEU A 300 -15.21 22.38 3.73
N GLY A 301 -13.99 22.00 3.36
CA GLY A 301 -13.71 21.08 2.26
C GLY A 301 -13.83 19.60 2.68
N PRO A 302 -13.46 18.66 1.80
CA PRO A 302 -13.39 17.23 2.13
C PRO A 302 -12.58 16.98 3.41
N LEU A 303 -13.07 16.11 4.30
CA LEU A 303 -12.31 15.78 5.51
C LEU A 303 -11.25 14.73 5.20
N THR A 304 -10.06 14.91 5.75
CA THR A 304 -8.94 13.99 5.61
C THR A 304 -9.07 12.86 6.64
N GLU A 305 -8.52 11.68 6.34
CA GLU A 305 -8.55 10.54 7.28
C GLU A 305 -7.93 10.89 8.64
N VAL A 306 -6.86 11.69 8.63
CA VAL A 306 -6.23 12.19 9.86
C VAL A 306 -7.19 13.05 10.67
N ALA A 307 -7.92 13.97 10.03
CA ALA A 307 -8.91 14.82 10.71
C ALA A 307 -10.06 13.99 11.33
N GLN A 308 -10.42 12.86 10.71
CA GLN A 308 -11.45 11.95 11.21
C GLN A 308 -11.01 11.18 12.46
N ILE A 309 -9.71 10.94 12.64
CA ILE A 309 -9.15 10.23 13.81
C ILE A 309 -8.94 11.15 15.02
N VAL A 310 -8.80 12.47 14.81
CA VAL A 310 -8.57 13.47 15.87
C VAL A 310 -9.54 13.37 17.07
N PRO A 311 -10.87 13.19 16.91
CA PRO A 311 -11.78 13.05 18.04
C PRO A 311 -11.52 11.80 18.88
N ILE A 312 -11.13 10.71 18.23
CA ILE A 312 -10.79 9.45 18.90
C ILE A 312 -9.53 9.65 19.74
N LEU A 313 -8.55 10.38 19.23
CA LEU A 313 -7.32 10.72 19.97
C LEU A 313 -7.60 11.68 21.14
N LEU A 314 -8.40 12.73 20.91
CA LEU A 314 -8.72 13.74 21.93
C LEU A 314 -9.61 13.19 23.05
N VAL A 315 -10.65 12.41 22.70
CA VAL A 315 -11.65 11.92 23.67
C VAL A 315 -11.31 10.53 24.20
N GLY A 316 -10.80 9.65 23.34
CA GLY A 316 -10.47 8.26 23.70
C GLY A 316 -9.11 8.12 24.37
N LEU A 317 -8.08 8.84 23.89
CA LEU A 317 -6.71 8.75 24.40
C LEU A 317 -6.26 9.97 25.23
N GLY A 318 -7.00 11.09 25.18
CA GLY A 318 -6.66 12.30 25.93
C GLY A 318 -5.38 12.99 25.46
N VAL A 319 -4.94 12.71 24.23
CA VAL A 319 -3.70 13.27 23.64
C VAL A 319 -4.04 14.62 23.01
N ASP A 320 -3.36 15.68 23.45
CA ASP A 320 -3.51 17.02 22.88
C ASP A 320 -2.83 17.09 21.50
N TYR A 321 -3.64 17.04 20.44
CA TYR A 321 -3.15 17.11 19.06
C TYR A 321 -2.98 18.56 18.55
N GLY A 322 -3.17 19.57 19.40
CA GLY A 322 -2.99 20.98 19.03
C GLY A 322 -1.57 21.31 18.55
N ILE A 323 -0.58 20.53 18.97
CA ILE A 323 0.84 20.71 18.62
C ILE A 323 1.08 20.47 17.11
N HIS A 324 0.38 19.49 16.51
CA HIS A 324 0.49 19.16 15.08
C HIS A 324 -0.30 20.10 14.17
N LEU A 325 -1.31 20.79 14.72
CA LEU A 325 -2.04 21.85 13.99
C LEU A 325 -1.24 23.15 13.89
N THR A 326 -0.34 23.41 14.84
CA THR A 326 0.54 24.59 14.84
C THR A 326 1.88 24.38 14.15
N SER A 327 2.24 23.15 13.77
CA SER A 327 3.51 22.84 13.10
C SER A 327 3.43 22.90 11.58
N ARG A 328 2.49 23.68 11.03
CA ARG A 328 2.51 24.08 9.61
C ARG A 328 3.73 24.94 9.32
#